data_AF-A0A2I0B3D9-F1
#
_entry.id   AF-A0A2I0B3D9-F1
#
_cell.length_a   1.000
_cell.length_b   1.000
_cell.length_c   1.000
_cell.angle_alpha   90.00
_cell.angle_beta   90.00
_cell.angle_gamma   90.00
#
_symmetry.space_group_name_H-M   'P 1'
#
loop_
_entity.id
_entity.type
_entity.pdbx_description
1 polymer ?
#
loop_
_entity_poly.entity_id
_entity_poly.type
_entity_poly.pdbx_seq_one_letter_code
_entity_poly.pdbx_strand_id
1 'polypeptide(L)'
;MLLLRAPELFCDGSGDAVKEVSLAVKALYKGNVVQDEIIFQWYKDGILGPNKNSRVWKNMKPFMECFATHYWCNQELSDLLNEPQE
;
A
#
# COMPACT_ATOMS: atom_id res chain seq x y z
N MET A 1 3.49 -10.34 8.15
CA MET A 1 3.37 -8.91 7.78
C MET A 1 2.98 -8.01 8.96
N LEU A 2 3.49 -8.27 10.16
CA LEU A 2 3.08 -7.54 11.36
C LEU A 2 3.49 -6.06 11.34
N LEU A 3 4.64 -5.75 10.73
CA LEU A 3 5.14 -4.38 10.64
C LEU A 3 4.25 -3.47 9.79
N LEU A 4 3.74 -3.95 8.65
CA LEU A 4 2.85 -3.17 7.78
C LEU A 4 1.41 -3.06 8.32
N ARG A 5 1.02 -3.90 9.29
CA ARG A 5 -0.24 -3.70 10.03
C ARG A 5 -0.17 -2.52 11.00
N ALA A 6 1.02 -2.13 11.47
CA ALA A 6 1.17 -0.99 12.37
C ALA A 6 0.70 0.34 11.73
N PRO A 7 1.15 0.73 10.52
CA PRO A 7 0.62 1.93 9.88
C PRO A 7 -0.86 1.81 9.52
N GLU A 8 -1.37 0.63 9.16
CA GLU A 8 -2.80 0.40 8.91
C GLU A 8 -3.64 0.73 10.15
N LEU A 9 -3.30 0.12 11.30
CA LEU A 9 -4.01 0.31 12.57
C LEU A 9 -3.85 1.73 13.13
N PHE A 10 -2.67 2.32 12.96
CA PHE A 10 -2.41 3.70 13.39
C PHE A 10 -3.28 4.71 12.62
N CYS A 11 -3.44 4.50 11.32
CA CYS A 11 -4.22 5.40 10.46
C CYS A 11 -5.74 5.26 10.65
N ASP A 12 -6.22 4.12 11.13
CA ASP A 12 -7.63 3.91 11.44
C ASP A 12 -8.11 4.77 12.63
N GLY A 13 -7.20 5.12 13.55
CA GLY A 13 -7.49 5.95 14.72
C GLY A 13 -7.31 7.46 14.51
N SER A 14 -6.65 7.89 13.43
CA SER A 14 -6.28 9.31 13.21
C SER A 14 -6.51 9.73 11.76
N GLY A 15 -7.52 10.59 11.56
CA GLY A 15 -7.96 11.00 10.22
C GLY A 15 -6.92 11.73 9.37
N ASP A 16 -5.94 12.39 10.00
CA ASP A 16 -4.85 13.07 9.27
C ASP A 16 -3.63 12.16 9.06
N ALA A 17 -3.37 11.21 9.97
CA ALA A 17 -2.25 10.28 9.84
C ALA A 17 -2.34 9.40 8.58
N VAL A 18 -3.56 9.10 8.11
CA VAL A 18 -3.79 8.30 6.90
C VAL A 18 -3.20 8.93 5.63
N LYS A 19 -3.00 10.25 5.62
CA LYS A 19 -2.36 10.97 4.49
C LYS A 19 -0.87 10.63 4.37
N GLU A 20 -0.24 10.28 5.48
CA GLU A 20 1.20 10.02 5.59
C GLU A 20 1.54 8.51 5.46
N VAL A 21 0.54 7.65 5.29
CA VAL A 21 0.73 6.19 5.27
C VAL A 21 1.71 5.73 4.19
N SER A 22 1.63 6.35 3.01
CA SER A 22 2.51 6.06 1.88
C SER A 22 3.94 6.51 2.13
N LEU A 23 4.13 7.61 2.86
CA LEU A 23 5.45 8.11 3.24
C LEU A 23 6.10 7.23 4.31
N ALA A 24 5.32 6.75 5.28
CA ALA A 24 5.78 5.79 6.28
C ALA A 24 6.25 4.47 5.61
N VAL A 25 5.44 3.91 4.70
CA VAL A 25 5.81 2.68 3.97
C VAL A 25 7.04 2.92 3.08
N LYS A 26 7.13 4.06 2.40
CA LYS A 26 8.32 4.45 1.62
C LYS A 26 9.57 4.57 2.47
N ALA A 27 9.47 5.06 3.71
CA ALA A 27 10.60 5.15 4.62
C ALA A 27 11.09 3.76 5.06
N LEU A 28 10.16 2.84 5.35
CA LEU A 28 10.47 1.44 5.66
C LEU A 28 11.16 0.73 4.49
N TYR A 29 10.66 0.96 3.28
CA TYR A 29 11.26 0.47 2.05
C TYR A 29 12.69 0.98 1.87
N LYS A 30 12.88 2.31 1.89
CA LYS A 30 14.21 2.94 1.74
C LYS A 30 15.20 2.55 2.83
N GLY A 31 14.70 2.22 4.02
CA GLY A 31 15.51 1.73 5.13
C GLY A 31 15.87 0.24 5.05
N ASN A 32 15.53 -0.45 3.95
CA ASN A 32 15.68 -1.90 3.79
C ASN A 32 14.99 -2.72 4.91
N VAL A 33 13.94 -2.18 5.53
CA VAL A 33 13.19 -2.85 6.59
C VAL A 33 12.12 -3.77 6.01
N VAL A 34 11.58 -3.42 4.84
CA VAL A 34 10.53 -4.18 4.14
C VAL A 34 10.91 -4.33 2.67
N GLN A 35 10.73 -5.55 2.15
CA GLN A 35 10.98 -5.89 0.74
C GLN A 35 9.75 -5.61 -0.15
N ASP A 36 10.00 -5.47 -1.44
CA ASP A 36 9.03 -5.10 -2.48
C ASP A 36 7.83 -6.06 -2.49
N GLU A 37 8.09 -7.37 -2.47
CA GLU A 37 7.08 -8.43 -2.51
C GLU A 37 6.14 -8.36 -1.31
N ILE A 38 6.67 -7.94 -0.15
CA ILE A 38 5.89 -7.80 1.07
C ILE A 38 4.96 -6.58 0.99
N ILE A 39 5.43 -5.48 0.40
CA ILE A 39 4.61 -4.28 0.18
C ILE A 39 3.50 -4.58 -0.85
N PHE A 40 3.84 -5.29 -1.92
CA PHE A 40 2.88 -5.69 -2.94
C PHE A 40 1.80 -6.62 -2.42
N GLN A 41 2.20 -7.68 -1.71
CA GLN A 41 1.25 -8.60 -1.10
C GLN A 41 0.34 -7.87 -0.11
N TRP A 42 0.89 -6.91 0.66
CA TRP A 42 0.11 -6.16 1.65
C TRP A 42 -0.98 -5.32 1.00
N TYR A 43 -0.59 -4.58 -0.04
CA TYR A 43 -1.51 -3.74 -0.78
C TYR A 43 -2.59 -4.57 -1.48
N LYS A 44 -2.19 -5.68 -2.13
CA LYS A 44 -3.11 -6.63 -2.77
C LYS A 44 -4.12 -7.22 -1.79
N ASP A 45 -3.65 -7.73 -0.65
CA ASP A 45 -4.52 -8.26 0.41
C ASP A 45 -5.45 -7.19 0.97
N GLY A 46 -4.98 -5.94 1.03
CA GLY A 46 -5.76 -4.78 1.45
C GLY A 46 -6.91 -4.45 0.52
N ILE A 47 -6.64 -4.31 -0.78
CA ILE A 47 -7.64 -3.91 -1.79
C ILE A 47 -8.60 -5.05 -2.19
N LEU A 48 -8.18 -6.31 -2.06
CA LEU A 48 -9.05 -7.48 -2.33
C LEU A 48 -9.73 -8.00 -1.05
N GLY A 49 -9.26 -7.60 0.11
CA GLY A 49 -9.69 -8.11 1.41
C GLY A 49 -10.91 -7.40 1.99
N PRO A 50 -11.29 -7.75 3.24
CA PRO A 50 -12.45 -7.19 3.93
C PRO A 50 -12.31 -5.68 4.18
N ASN A 51 -11.08 -5.17 4.22
CA ASN A 51 -10.78 -3.76 4.49
C ASN A 51 -10.64 -2.91 3.21
N LYS A 52 -11.06 -3.41 2.03
CA LYS A 52 -10.85 -2.73 0.74
C LYS A 52 -11.33 -1.28 0.66
N ASN A 53 -12.33 -0.92 1.46
CA ASN A 53 -12.89 0.43 1.52
C ASN A 53 -12.09 1.40 2.42
N SER A 54 -11.03 0.92 3.08
CA SER A 54 -10.20 1.75 3.95
C SER A 54 -9.55 2.91 3.19
N ARG A 55 -9.47 4.06 3.86
CA ARG A 55 -8.74 5.24 3.34
C ARG A 55 -7.26 4.95 3.19
N VAL A 56 -6.72 3.96 3.90
CA VAL A 56 -5.31 3.53 3.79
C VAL A 56 -4.99 3.19 2.33
N TRP A 57 -5.79 2.35 1.68
CA TRP A 57 -5.51 1.90 0.31
C TRP A 57 -5.64 3.02 -0.71
N LYS A 58 -6.61 3.92 -0.52
CA LYS A 58 -6.76 5.12 -1.36
C LYS A 58 -5.51 6.02 -1.30
N ASN A 59 -4.93 6.21 -0.12
CA ASN A 59 -3.72 7.02 0.06
C ASN A 59 -2.43 6.26 -0.33
N MET A 60 -2.46 4.92 -0.32
CA MET A 60 -1.36 4.08 -0.82
C MET A 60 -1.29 4.02 -2.34
N LYS A 61 -2.42 4.14 -3.05
CA LYS A 61 -2.50 3.96 -4.52
C LYS A 61 -1.44 4.75 -5.30
N PRO A 62 -1.23 6.07 -5.08
CA PRO A 62 -0.23 6.83 -5.84
C PRO A 62 1.20 6.32 -5.62
N PHE A 63 1.51 5.87 -4.40
CA PHE A 63 2.81 5.26 -4.12
C PHE A 63 2.97 3.94 -4.86
N MET A 64 1.94 3.09 -4.90
CA MET A 64 1.98 1.81 -5.62
C MET A 64 2.11 2.00 -7.13
N GLU A 65 1.45 3.01 -7.70
CA GLU A 65 1.60 3.39 -9.12
C GLU A 65 3.03 3.85 -9.42
N CYS A 66 3.61 4.73 -8.59
CA CYS A 66 5.00 5.12 -8.72
C CYS A 66 5.95 3.91 -8.56
N PHE A 67 5.69 3.05 -7.59
CA PHE A 67 6.51 1.89 -7.29
C PHE A 67 6.50 0.88 -8.46
N ALA A 68 5.32 0.62 -9.04
CA ALA A 68 5.16 -0.22 -10.23
C ALA A 68 5.80 0.39 -11.49
N THR A 69 5.86 1.73 -11.61
CA THR A 69 6.51 2.39 -12.76
C THR A 69 8.04 2.28 -12.70
N HIS A 70 8.62 2.25 -11.49
CA HIS A 70 10.08 2.15 -11.30
C HIS A 70 10.61 0.71 -11.43
N TYR A 71 9.76 -0.30 -11.20
CA TYR A 71 10.10 -1.72 -11.28
C TYR A 71 9.24 -2.36 -12.36
N TRP A 72 9.80 -2.59 -13.55
CA TRP A 72 9.17 -3.32 -14.68
C TRP A 72 8.92 -4.82 -14.34
N CYS A 73 8.23 -5.13 -13.25
CA CYS A 73 7.83 -6.50 -12.95
C CYS A 73 6.69 -6.52 -11.92
N ASN A 74 5.46 -6.46 -12.42
CA ASN A 74 4.33 -7.26 -11.93
C ASN A 74 3.10 -6.88 -12.77
N GLN A 75 2.87 -7.63 -13.85
CA GLN A 75 1.65 -7.54 -14.67
C GLN A 75 0.40 -7.54 -13.76
N GLU A 76 0.42 -8.36 -12.72
CA GLU A 76 -0.65 -8.48 -11.73
C GLU A 76 -0.97 -7.17 -10.98
N LEU A 77 0.02 -6.31 -10.70
CA LEU A 77 -0.24 -5.01 -10.06
C LEU A 77 -0.73 -3.96 -11.02
N SER A 78 -0.24 -3.99 -12.25
CA SER A 78 -0.77 -3.15 -13.32
C SER A 78 -2.25 -3.45 -13.53
N ASP A 79 -2.60 -4.73 -13.57
CA ASP A 79 -3.99 -5.17 -13.72
C ASP A 79 -4.85 -4.73 -12.52
N LEU A 80 -4.36 -4.94 -11.28
CA LEU A 80 -5.06 -4.50 -10.05
C LEU A 80 -5.26 -2.98 -9.93
N LEU A 81 -4.32 -2.17 -10.40
CA LEU A 81 -4.42 -0.71 -10.32
C LEU A 81 -5.38 -0.11 -11.36
N ASN A 82 -5.55 -0.81 -12.48
CA ASN A 82 -6.44 -0.42 -13.57
C ASN A 82 -7.88 -0.99 -13.43
N GLU A 83 -8.13 -1.86 -12.45
CA GLU A 83 -9.48 -2.31 -12.15
C GLU A 83 -10.37 -1.16 -11.63
N PRO A 84 -11.61 -1.02 -12.14
CA PRO A 84 -12.56 -0.04 -11.64
C PRO A 84 -12.86 -0.28 -10.17
N GLN A 85 -12.54 0.71 -9.34
CA GLN A 85 -12.85 0.67 -7.91
C GLN A 85 -14.30 1.14 -7.74
N GLU A 86 -15.24 0.20 -7.71
CA GLU A 86 -16.69 0.42 -7.53
C GLU A 86 -17.04 0.90 -6.11
#